data_AF-A0A9J6GJN3-F1
#
_entry.id   AF-A0A9J6GJN3-F1
#
_cell.length_a   1.000
_cell.length_b   1.000
_cell.length_c   1.000
_cell.angle_alpha   90.00
_cell.angle_beta   90.00
_cell.angle_gamma   90.00
#
_symmetry.space_group_name_H-M   'P 1'
#
loop_
_entity.id
_entity.type
_entity.pdbx_description
1 polymer ?
#
loop_
_entity_poly.entity_id
_entity_poly.type
_entity_poly.pdbx_seq_one_letter_code
_entity_poly.pdbx_strand_id
1 'polypeptide(L)'
;MSRQNMASKGMNTELSDYVVRMNEIKRKFNDENNREKRIQLLTLAPHSWSREKIMTFFGASEREVREAVKVKAAEGILGTRPKRQGRVISEATKSLIIQFFEDDSASYCLPGKKDVLNGRQKRLLLMNLKEMHHEWKRTCNLKCDFSTIATLRPAHCILAGASATHTPCVCAWSIRTLS
;
A
#
# COMPACT_ATOMS: atom_id res chain seq x y z
N MET A 1 49.61 -22.32 -38.90
CA MET A 1 48.90 -22.92 -37.73
C MET A 1 48.42 -21.84 -36.73
N SER A 2 47.91 -20.67 -37.17
CA SER A 2 47.79 -19.50 -36.26
C SER A 2 46.39 -18.96 -36.00
N ARG A 3 45.34 -19.43 -36.71
CA ARG A 3 43.95 -18.94 -36.51
C ARG A 3 43.18 -19.70 -35.43
N GLN A 4 43.46 -20.98 -35.23
CA GLN A 4 42.78 -21.81 -34.22
C GLN A 4 43.18 -21.44 -32.77
N ASN A 5 44.41 -20.98 -32.54
CA ASN A 5 44.90 -20.59 -31.21
C ASN A 5 44.42 -19.21 -30.73
N MET A 6 44.02 -18.30 -31.64
CA MET A 6 43.48 -17.00 -31.24
C MET A 6 42.01 -17.11 -30.81
N ALA A 7 41.21 -17.94 -31.51
CA ALA A 7 39.81 -18.19 -31.16
C ALA A 7 39.66 -18.93 -29.82
N SER A 8 40.52 -19.93 -29.56
CA SER A 8 40.52 -20.65 -28.28
C SER A 8 40.97 -19.78 -27.10
N LYS A 9 41.89 -18.84 -27.32
CA LYS A 9 42.34 -17.90 -26.28
C LYS A 9 41.28 -16.85 -25.93
N GLY A 10 40.54 -16.33 -26.93
CA GLY A 10 39.41 -15.40 -26.73
C GLY A 10 38.21 -16.04 -26.01
N MET A 11 37.86 -17.28 -26.35
CA MET A 11 36.78 -18.01 -25.66
C MET A 11 37.09 -18.25 -24.17
N ASN A 12 38.35 -18.53 -23.83
CA ASN A 12 38.75 -18.74 -22.43
C ASN A 12 38.69 -17.46 -21.58
N THR A 13 38.98 -16.30 -22.17
CA THR A 13 38.86 -15.01 -21.46
C THR A 13 37.41 -14.62 -21.20
N GLU A 14 36.51 -14.81 -22.17
CA GLU A 14 35.08 -14.49 -22.01
C GLU A 14 34.39 -15.38 -20.96
N LEU A 15 34.75 -16.66 -20.91
CA LEU A 15 34.29 -17.60 -19.89
C LEU A 15 34.75 -17.17 -18.48
N SER A 16 35.99 -16.69 -18.35
CA SER A 16 36.54 -16.20 -17.09
C SER A 16 35.78 -14.96 -16.60
N ASP A 17 35.59 -13.97 -17.46
CA ASP A 17 34.90 -12.73 -17.13
C ASP A 17 33.44 -12.98 -16.72
N TYR A 18 32.77 -13.92 -17.38
CA TYR A 18 31.42 -14.33 -17.03
C TYR A 18 31.35 -14.94 -15.62
N VAL A 19 32.28 -15.84 -15.27
CA VAL A 19 32.34 -16.46 -13.95
C VAL A 19 32.61 -15.42 -12.86
N VAL A 20 33.53 -14.49 -13.11
CA VAL A 20 33.85 -13.40 -12.17
C VAL A 20 32.61 -12.55 -11.93
N ARG A 21 31.97 -12.06 -13.00
CA ARG A 21 30.76 -11.23 -12.90
C ARG A 21 29.63 -11.95 -12.16
N MET A 22 29.43 -13.24 -12.41
CA MET A 22 28.37 -13.99 -11.73
C MET A 22 28.63 -14.18 -10.24
N ASN A 23 29.91 -14.34 -9.85
CA ASN A 23 30.31 -14.37 -8.44
C ASN A 23 30.18 -13.01 -7.75
N GLU A 24 30.42 -11.91 -8.45
CA GLU A 24 30.18 -10.55 -7.92
C GLU A 24 28.69 -10.31 -7.66
N ILE A 25 27.81 -10.76 -8.57
CA ILE A 25 26.36 -10.67 -8.38
C ILE A 25 25.95 -11.53 -7.17
N LYS A 26 26.51 -12.73 -7.03
CA LYS A 26 26.28 -13.59 -5.86
C LYS A 26 26.70 -12.91 -4.55
N ARG A 27 27.86 -12.24 -4.52
CA ARG A 27 28.29 -11.45 -3.36
C ARG A 27 27.30 -10.36 -3.03
N LYS A 28 26.93 -9.53 -4.02
CA LYS A 28 25.94 -8.45 -3.83
C LYS A 28 24.58 -8.98 -3.34
N PHE A 29 24.17 -10.17 -3.78
CA PHE A 29 22.93 -10.80 -3.33
C PHE A 29 22.98 -11.20 -1.85
N ASN A 30 24.13 -11.68 -1.38
CA ASN A 30 24.33 -12.09 0.01
C ASN A 30 24.49 -10.90 0.96
N ASP A 31 25.08 -9.80 0.49
CA ASP A 31 25.29 -8.58 1.28
C ASP A 31 23.98 -7.78 1.49
N GLU A 32 22.99 -7.95 0.60
CA GLU A 32 21.76 -7.16 0.61
C GLU A 32 20.66 -7.82 1.47
N ASN A 33 20.13 -7.09 2.45
CA ASN A 33 19.01 -7.58 3.28
C ASN A 33 17.63 -7.26 2.68
N ASN A 34 17.53 -6.26 1.80
CA ASN A 34 16.25 -5.91 1.19
C ASN A 34 15.82 -6.96 0.16
N ARG A 35 14.71 -7.63 0.45
CA ARG A 35 14.10 -8.65 -0.39
C ARG A 35 13.79 -8.17 -1.82
N GLU A 36 13.37 -6.92 -2.03
CA GLU A 36 13.04 -6.42 -3.37
C GLU A 36 14.27 -6.38 -4.27
N LYS A 37 15.38 -5.88 -3.74
CA LYS A 37 16.67 -5.84 -4.43
C LYS A 37 17.26 -7.23 -4.62
N ARG A 38 17.09 -8.14 -3.65
CA ARG A 38 17.48 -9.55 -3.81
C ARG A 38 16.75 -10.19 -4.99
N ILE A 39 15.45 -9.96 -5.14
CA ILE A 39 14.67 -10.43 -6.28
C ILE A 39 15.15 -9.79 -7.59
N GLN A 40 15.45 -8.49 -7.59
CA GLN A 40 16.04 -7.80 -8.76
C GLN A 40 17.37 -8.45 -9.18
N LEU A 41 18.27 -8.72 -8.23
CA LEU A 41 19.56 -9.37 -8.53
C LEU A 41 19.37 -10.77 -9.11
N LEU A 42 18.39 -11.54 -8.64
CA LEU A 42 18.07 -12.86 -9.21
C LEU A 42 17.57 -12.78 -10.66
N THR A 43 17.01 -11.64 -11.11
CA THR A 43 16.65 -11.47 -12.53
C THR A 43 17.86 -11.42 -13.46
N LEU A 44 19.05 -11.12 -12.95
CA LEU A 44 20.31 -11.12 -13.70
C LEU A 44 20.79 -12.55 -14.03
N ALA A 45 20.21 -13.58 -13.40
CA ALA A 45 20.55 -14.96 -13.70
C ALA A 45 20.33 -15.27 -15.19
N PRO A 46 21.24 -16.00 -15.84
CA PRO A 46 21.13 -16.33 -17.26
C PRO A 46 19.85 -17.11 -17.57
N HIS A 47 19.33 -16.93 -18.79
CA HIS A 47 18.13 -17.64 -19.24
C HIS A 47 18.34 -19.17 -19.34
N SER A 48 19.59 -19.62 -19.52
CA SER A 48 19.94 -21.04 -19.59
C SER A 48 19.91 -21.76 -18.23
N TRP A 49 19.72 -21.06 -17.12
CA TRP A 49 19.72 -21.67 -15.79
C TRP A 49 18.33 -22.14 -15.38
N SER A 50 18.25 -23.37 -14.87
CA SER A 50 17.06 -23.87 -14.21
C SER A 50 16.85 -23.17 -12.86
N ARG A 51 15.62 -23.21 -12.33
CA ARG A 51 15.28 -22.62 -11.02
C ARG A 51 16.13 -23.23 -9.91
N GLU A 52 16.34 -24.54 -9.95
CA GLU A 52 17.19 -25.28 -9.00
C GLU A 52 18.63 -24.77 -9.06
N LYS A 53 19.19 -24.59 -10.25
CA LYS A 53 20.55 -24.06 -10.42
C LYS A 53 20.68 -22.65 -9.84
N ILE A 54 19.68 -21.79 -10.05
CA ILE A 54 19.64 -20.43 -9.46
C ILE A 54 19.59 -20.52 -7.93
N MET A 55 18.73 -21.38 -7.37
CA MET A 55 18.62 -21.58 -5.93
C MET A 55 19.94 -22.04 -5.32
N THR A 56 20.56 -23.08 -5.87
CA THR A 56 21.83 -23.62 -5.38
C THR A 56 22.97 -22.62 -5.53
N PHE A 57 23.06 -21.91 -6.66
CA PHE A 57 24.14 -20.96 -6.90
C PHE A 57 24.06 -19.75 -5.96
N PHE A 58 22.88 -19.13 -5.82
CA PHE A 58 22.69 -17.93 -5.01
C PHE A 58 22.37 -18.22 -3.54
N GLY A 59 22.01 -19.46 -3.17
CA GLY A 59 21.49 -19.76 -1.83
C GLY A 59 20.12 -19.12 -1.56
N ALA A 60 19.34 -18.89 -2.62
CA ALA A 60 18.04 -18.22 -2.54
C ALA A 60 16.91 -19.21 -2.25
N SER A 61 15.84 -18.75 -1.60
CA SER A 61 14.64 -19.57 -1.38
C SER A 61 13.87 -19.81 -2.68
N GLU A 62 13.14 -20.92 -2.78
CA GLU A 62 12.31 -21.24 -3.96
C GLU A 62 11.33 -20.11 -4.29
N ARG A 63 10.77 -19.48 -3.24
CA ARG A 63 9.83 -18.37 -3.38
C ARG A 63 10.47 -17.15 -4.04
N GLU A 64 11.70 -16.77 -3.66
CA GLU A 64 12.41 -15.63 -4.24
C GLU A 64 12.73 -15.89 -5.72
N VAL A 65 13.18 -17.10 -6.05
CA VAL A 65 13.48 -17.47 -7.44
C VAL A 65 12.22 -17.48 -8.30
N ARG A 66 11.10 -18.02 -7.78
CA ARG A 66 9.81 -17.96 -8.48
C ARG A 66 9.32 -16.54 -8.70
N GLU A 67 9.47 -15.67 -7.71
CA GLU A 67 9.13 -14.24 -7.85
C GLU A 67 10.04 -13.56 -8.89
N ALA A 68 11.35 -13.80 -8.85
CA ALA A 68 12.31 -13.23 -9.79
C ALA A 68 12.07 -13.67 -11.25
N VAL A 69 11.74 -14.95 -11.48
CA VAL A 69 11.41 -15.44 -12.83
C VAL A 69 10.14 -14.78 -13.36
N LYS A 70 9.12 -14.59 -12.51
CA LYS A 70 7.89 -13.88 -12.90
C LYS A 70 8.16 -12.41 -13.21
N VAL A 71 8.92 -11.73 -12.36
CA VAL A 71 9.30 -10.32 -12.55
C VAL A 71 10.13 -10.16 -13.81
N LYS A 72 11.09 -11.06 -14.05
CA LYS A 72 11.90 -11.08 -15.27
C LYS A 72 11.06 -11.30 -16.54
N ALA A 73 10.03 -12.14 -16.48
CA ALA A 73 9.12 -12.36 -17.60
C ALA A 73 8.21 -11.15 -17.88
N ALA A 74 7.84 -10.39 -16.85
CA ALA A 74 6.93 -9.24 -16.98
C ALA A 74 7.65 -7.93 -17.33
N GLU A 75 8.77 -7.63 -16.67
CA GLU A 75 9.47 -6.33 -16.74
C GLU A 75 10.90 -6.45 -17.30
N GLY A 76 11.43 -7.66 -17.43
CA GLY A 76 12.80 -7.89 -17.89
C GLY A 76 13.84 -7.85 -16.77
N ILE A 77 15.08 -7.57 -17.15
CA ILE A 77 16.23 -7.57 -16.25
C ILE A 77 16.16 -6.34 -15.32
N LEU A 78 16.45 -6.53 -14.03
CA LEU A 78 16.29 -5.53 -12.96
C LEU A 78 14.85 -5.06 -12.75
N GLY A 79 13.86 -5.86 -13.17
CA GLY A 79 12.44 -5.60 -12.91
C GLY A 79 12.17 -5.49 -11.41
N THR A 80 11.27 -4.58 -11.04
CA THR A 80 10.91 -4.34 -9.65
C THR A 80 9.72 -5.20 -9.27
N ARG A 81 9.67 -5.67 -8.02
CA ARG A 81 8.50 -6.38 -7.54
C ARG A 81 7.30 -5.43 -7.54
N PRO A 82 6.15 -5.79 -8.14
CA PRO A 82 4.97 -4.95 -8.04
C PRO A 82 4.58 -4.80 -6.57
N LYS A 83 4.43 -3.55 -6.12
CA LYS A 83 3.93 -3.28 -4.77
C LYS A 83 2.56 -3.92 -4.65
N ARG A 84 2.29 -4.57 -3.51
CA ARG A 84 0.97 -5.11 -3.23
C ARG A 84 -0.01 -3.94 -3.19
N GLN A 85 -0.82 -3.81 -4.22
CA GLN A 85 -1.94 -2.88 -4.18
C GLN A 85 -2.93 -3.40 -3.14
N GLY A 86 -3.32 -2.52 -2.21
CA GLY A 86 -4.36 -2.84 -1.24
C GLY A 86 -5.70 -3.07 -1.94
N ARG A 87 -6.69 -3.54 -1.18
CA ARG A 87 -8.06 -3.67 -1.69
C ARG A 87 -8.55 -2.29 -2.16
N VAL A 88 -8.86 -2.18 -3.45
CA VAL A 88 -9.44 -0.97 -4.02
C VAL A 88 -10.88 -0.86 -3.50
N ILE A 89 -11.19 0.25 -2.83
CA ILE A 89 -12.54 0.55 -2.35
C ILE A 89 -13.31 1.20 -3.50
N SER A 90 -14.51 0.68 -3.78
CA SER A 90 -15.36 1.20 -4.84
C SER A 90 -15.75 2.66 -4.55
N GLU A 91 -15.89 3.47 -5.61
CA GLU A 91 -16.27 4.87 -5.45
C GLU A 91 -17.64 5.01 -4.78
N ALA A 92 -18.59 4.11 -5.10
CA ALA A 92 -19.89 4.04 -4.44
C ALA A 92 -19.77 3.85 -2.91
N THR A 93 -18.86 2.99 -2.45
CA THR A 93 -18.61 2.81 -1.01
C THR A 93 -18.05 4.07 -0.37
N LYS A 94 -17.18 4.82 -1.06
CA LYS A 94 -16.66 6.09 -0.54
C LYS A 94 -17.77 7.12 -0.38
N SER A 95 -18.64 7.24 -1.39
CA SER A 95 -19.79 8.16 -1.32
C SER A 95 -20.73 7.82 -0.16
N LEU A 96 -21.01 6.53 0.06
CA LEU A 96 -21.83 6.09 1.20
C LEU A 96 -21.17 6.40 2.54
N ILE A 97 -19.85 6.23 2.65
CA ILE A 97 -19.10 6.61 3.87
C ILE A 97 -19.23 8.11 4.10
N ILE A 98 -19.04 8.94 3.06
CA ILE A 98 -19.17 10.40 3.17
C ILE A 98 -20.59 10.79 3.61
N GLN A 99 -21.62 10.20 3.01
CA GLN A 99 -23.02 10.42 3.40
C GLN A 99 -23.24 10.07 4.87
N PHE A 100 -22.72 8.93 5.31
CA PHE A 100 -22.81 8.52 6.71
C PHE A 100 -22.14 9.50 7.69
N PHE A 101 -21.04 10.14 7.29
CA PHE A 101 -20.41 11.22 8.06
C PHE A 101 -21.22 12.53 8.04
N GLU A 102 -22.04 12.75 7.01
CA GLU A 102 -22.88 13.94 6.84
C GLU A 102 -24.30 13.77 7.39
N ASP A 103 -24.68 12.55 7.79
CA ASP A 103 -25.98 12.28 8.40
C ASP A 103 -26.16 13.06 9.71
N ASP A 104 -27.35 13.64 9.89
CA ASP A 104 -27.71 14.44 11.06
C ASP A 104 -27.81 13.60 12.35
N SER A 105 -27.92 12.28 12.22
CA SER A 105 -27.85 11.35 13.36
C SER A 105 -26.43 11.15 13.89
N ALA A 106 -25.41 11.31 13.03
CA ALA A 106 -24.01 11.09 13.36
C ALA A 106 -23.24 12.39 13.59
N SER A 107 -23.74 13.51 13.06
CA SER A 107 -23.07 14.81 13.09
C SER A 107 -24.08 15.96 13.08
N TYR A 108 -23.68 17.15 13.52
CA TYR A 108 -24.50 18.36 13.35
C TYR A 108 -23.72 19.49 12.71
N CYS A 109 -24.41 20.33 11.92
CA CYS A 109 -23.82 21.53 11.32
C CYS A 109 -23.51 22.60 12.36
N LEU A 110 -22.29 23.14 12.32
CA LEU A 110 -21.95 24.33 13.09
C LEU A 110 -22.60 25.56 12.43
N PRO A 111 -23.18 26.52 13.17
CA PRO A 111 -23.87 27.67 12.58
C PRO A 111 -22.97 28.86 12.21
N GLY A 112 -21.67 28.83 12.54
CA GLY A 112 -20.78 29.97 12.39
C GLY A 112 -20.30 30.23 10.96
N LYS A 113 -20.22 31.51 10.54
CA LYS A 113 -19.59 31.90 9.26
C LYS A 113 -18.10 31.55 9.18
N LYS A 114 -17.41 31.49 10.33
CA LYS A 114 -16.02 31.04 10.45
C LYS A 114 -15.88 29.51 10.33
N ASP A 115 -17.00 28.81 10.37
CA ASP A 115 -17.06 27.36 10.36
C ASP A 115 -17.29 26.79 8.96
N VAL A 116 -16.85 27.48 7.93
CA VAL A 116 -16.87 26.99 6.55
C VAL A 116 -15.48 26.50 6.17
N LEU A 117 -15.37 25.27 5.66
CA LEU A 117 -14.14 24.71 5.11
C LEU A 117 -14.40 24.26 3.66
N ASN A 118 -13.60 24.76 2.72
CA ASN A 118 -13.72 24.45 1.29
C ASN A 118 -15.15 24.67 0.72
N GLY A 119 -15.83 25.73 1.16
CA GLY A 119 -17.20 26.04 0.73
C GLY A 119 -18.29 25.15 1.35
N ARG A 120 -17.94 24.24 2.25
CA ARG A 120 -18.90 23.42 3.02
C ARG A 120 -18.93 23.84 4.49
N GLN A 121 -20.10 23.82 5.10
CA GLN A 121 -20.24 24.07 6.53
C GLN A 121 -19.60 22.90 7.30
N LYS A 122 -18.75 23.22 8.28
CA LYS A 122 -18.16 22.24 9.19
C LYS A 122 -19.26 21.55 9.98
N ARG A 123 -19.08 20.25 10.16
CA ARG A 123 -19.97 19.39 10.93
C ARG A 123 -19.18 18.84 12.11
N LEU A 124 -19.75 18.89 13.31
CA LEU A 124 -19.15 18.24 14.47
C LEU A 124 -19.73 16.84 14.60
N LEU A 125 -18.85 15.84 14.68
CA LEU A 125 -19.23 14.46 14.91
C LEU A 125 -19.68 14.27 16.36
N LEU A 126 -20.83 13.63 16.53
CA LEU A 126 -21.44 13.38 17.84
C LEU A 126 -20.79 12.21 18.58
N MET A 127 -20.07 11.34 17.86
CA MET A 127 -19.48 10.11 18.37
C MET A 127 -18.02 9.95 17.96
N ASN A 128 -17.30 9.07 18.64
CA ASN A 128 -15.93 8.74 18.31
C ASN A 128 -15.85 7.93 17.00
N LEU A 129 -14.71 7.99 16.30
CA LEU A 129 -14.52 7.19 15.06
C LEU A 129 -14.72 5.68 15.27
N LYS A 130 -14.39 5.18 16.47
CA LYS A 130 -14.57 3.75 16.80
C LYS A 130 -16.04 3.38 16.93
N GLU A 131 -16.81 4.21 17.62
CA GLU A 131 -18.27 4.06 17.75
C GLU A 131 -18.93 4.18 16.38
N MET A 132 -18.49 5.15 15.58
CA MET A 132 -18.98 5.35 14.23
C MET A 132 -18.69 4.17 13.31
N HIS A 133 -17.52 3.52 13.43
CA HIS A 133 -17.22 2.28 12.72
C HIS A 133 -18.13 1.12 13.16
N HIS A 134 -18.42 1.04 14.46
CA HIS A 134 -19.34 0.05 14.98
C HIS A 134 -20.75 0.27 14.43
N GLU A 135 -21.21 1.52 14.36
CA GLU A 135 -22.53 1.85 13.83
C GLU A 135 -22.59 1.61 12.33
N TRP A 136 -21.56 1.98 11.57
CA TRP A 136 -21.43 1.63 10.16
C TRP A 136 -21.57 0.11 9.93
N LYS A 137 -20.94 -0.71 10.77
CA LYS A 137 -21.07 -2.19 10.68
C LYS A 137 -22.48 -2.70 10.99
N ARG A 138 -23.25 -2.00 11.83
CA ARG A 138 -24.64 -2.36 12.14
C ARG A 138 -25.57 -1.99 11.00
N THR A 139 -25.42 -0.78 10.47
CA THR A 139 -26.37 -0.19 9.52
C THR A 139 -26.04 -0.56 8.09
N CYS A 140 -24.76 -0.68 7.75
CA CYS A 140 -24.29 -1.03 6.41
C CYS A 140 -23.73 -2.45 6.37
N ASN A 141 -24.26 -3.28 5.48
CA ASN A 141 -23.77 -4.65 5.24
C ASN A 141 -22.46 -4.69 4.40
N LEU A 142 -21.68 -3.59 4.41
CA LEU A 142 -20.45 -3.45 3.63
C LEU A 142 -19.21 -3.64 4.51
N LYS A 143 -18.33 -4.56 4.10
CA LYS A 143 -17.07 -4.83 4.79
C LYS A 143 -16.05 -3.73 4.53
N CYS A 144 -15.94 -2.80 5.49
CA CYS A 144 -14.93 -1.74 5.53
C CYS A 144 -14.15 -1.78 6.85
N ASP A 145 -12.82 -1.62 6.75
CA ASP A 145 -11.93 -1.57 7.90
C ASP A 145 -11.96 -0.19 8.57
N PHE A 146 -11.60 -0.16 9.86
CA PHE A 146 -11.56 1.09 10.63
C PHE A 146 -10.62 2.13 10.01
N SER A 147 -9.41 1.70 9.61
CA SER A 147 -8.41 2.57 8.98
C SER A 147 -8.97 3.21 7.72
N THR A 148 -9.67 2.45 6.89
CA THR A 148 -10.34 2.94 5.68
C THR A 148 -11.34 4.04 5.99
N ILE A 149 -12.24 3.83 6.95
CA ILE A 149 -13.27 4.82 7.31
C ILE A 149 -12.64 6.07 7.92
N ALA A 150 -11.62 5.90 8.76
CA ALA A 150 -10.90 7.02 9.35
C ALA A 150 -10.16 7.87 8.30
N THR A 151 -9.57 7.23 7.27
CA THR A 151 -8.90 7.93 6.16
C THR A 151 -9.90 8.60 5.22
N LEU A 152 -11.07 8.00 4.99
CA LEU A 152 -12.13 8.54 4.12
C LEU A 152 -13.00 9.61 4.79
N ARG A 153 -12.71 9.96 6.05
CA ARG A 153 -13.40 11.04 6.76
C ARG A 153 -13.28 12.36 5.97
N PRO A 154 -14.40 13.03 5.65
CA PRO A 154 -14.36 14.35 5.02
C PRO A 154 -13.67 15.39 5.89
N ALA A 155 -12.94 16.32 5.28
CA ALA A 155 -12.20 17.36 6.01
C ALA A 155 -13.11 18.31 6.81
N HIS A 156 -14.35 18.53 6.35
CA HIS A 156 -15.33 19.37 7.03
C HIS A 156 -16.00 18.67 8.22
N CYS A 157 -15.79 17.36 8.42
CA CYS A 157 -16.29 16.62 9.58
C CYS A 157 -15.23 16.58 10.69
N ILE A 158 -15.49 17.28 11.79
CA ILE A 158 -14.57 17.49 12.91
C ILE A 158 -14.92 16.55 14.07
N LEU A 159 -13.91 16.05 14.77
CA LEU A 159 -14.13 15.21 15.96
C LEU A 159 -14.57 16.05 17.16
N ALA A 160 -15.43 15.45 18.00
CA ALA A 160 -15.69 15.98 19.32
C ALA A 160 -14.38 16.17 20.10
N GLY A 161 -14.18 17.35 20.69
CA GLY A 161 -12.98 17.69 21.48
C GLY A 161 -11.82 18.33 20.70
N ALA A 162 -12.01 18.71 19.44
CA ALA A 162 -11.03 19.55 18.74
C ALA A 162 -10.90 20.94 19.41
N SER A 163 -9.68 21.47 19.47
CA SER A 163 -9.43 22.82 19.99
C SER A 163 -10.25 23.85 19.20
N ALA A 164 -11.00 24.70 19.92
CA ALA A 164 -11.95 25.70 19.43
C ALA A 164 -13.40 25.27 19.12
N THR A 165 -13.81 24.01 19.35
CA THR A 165 -15.24 23.64 19.33
C THR A 165 -15.81 23.70 20.73
N HIS A 166 -16.44 24.84 21.09
CA HIS A 166 -17.35 24.88 22.24
C HIS A 166 -18.50 23.93 21.93
N THR A 167 -18.61 22.83 22.67
CA THR A 167 -19.77 21.95 22.63
C THR A 167 -20.99 22.81 22.97
N PRO A 168 -21.95 23.04 22.05
CA PRO A 168 -23.21 23.64 22.44
C PRO A 168 -23.84 22.69 23.45
N CYS A 169 -24.15 23.22 24.64
CA CYS A 169 -24.83 22.46 25.68
C CYS A 169 -26.09 21.80 25.09
N VAL A 170 -26.21 20.49 25.27
CA VAL A 170 -27.38 19.66 24.87
C VAL A 170 -28.63 19.99 25.73
N CYS A 171 -28.66 21.15 26.39
CA CYS A 171 -29.64 21.48 27.41
C CYS A 171 -30.86 22.28 26.89
N ALA A 172 -31.02 22.47 25.57
CA ALA A 172 -32.12 23.29 25.03
C ALA A 172 -33.28 22.50 24.38
N TRP A 173 -33.18 21.17 24.22
CA TRP A 173 -34.20 20.37 23.52
C TRP A 173 -35.11 19.52 24.41
N SER A 174 -35.01 19.65 25.73
CA SER A 174 -35.98 19.09 26.68
C SER A 174 -36.75 20.22 27.35
N ILE A 175 -37.77 20.76 26.68
CA ILE A 175 -39.08 21.21 27.21
C ILE A 175 -39.89 21.67 25.99
N ARG A 176 -40.63 20.74 25.38
CA ARG A 176 -41.96 21.03 24.79
C ARG A 176 -42.70 19.76 24.39
N THR A 177 -42.90 18.88 25.35
CA THR A 177 -44.04 17.96 25.33
C THR A 177 -44.40 17.69 26.77
N LEU A 178 -45.43 18.38 27.26
CA LEU A 178 -46.44 17.87 28.17
C LEU A 178 -47.50 18.97 28.32
N SER A 179 -48.68 18.67 27.73
CA SER A 179 -50.04 19.11 28.08
C SER A 179 -50.33 20.61 28.25
#